data_AF-A0A925KQ77-F1
#
_entry.id   AF-A0A925KQ77-F1
#
_cell.length_a   1.000
_cell.length_b   1.000
_cell.length_c   1.000
_cell.angle_alpha   90.00
_cell.angle_beta   90.00
_cell.angle_gamma   90.00
#
_symmetry.space_group_name_H-M   'P 1'
#
loop_
_entity.id
_entity.type
_entity.pdbx_description
1 polymer ?
#
loop_
_entity_poly.entity_id
_entity_poly.type
_entity_poly.pdbx_seq_one_letter_code
_entity_poly.pdbx_strand_id
1 'polypeptide(L)'
;MRLGIGHKQDTHEGSERFKLDHCPFNPDHGFGEAALFRKPSGELGFKCQHASCAEYHWQDVRRLLDGTRETRTERGTANGKQEIHPDDKGNVTARDSASNVEEDRHTNQPQPHPTALYGLAGEVGRAAAATTEANEYAVAAGYLTFLSAMIGRGVYLPIGNTWHHARIFTLHVGRSGRGRKGDALSLVQRIRHAVGEHDPSGDLLGQTHIGGLSTREGLALLIHDGFMAGKEEVAPIHDKRLWCVESEFANVLHQSKRDGNTLSSALRDAWDGVSIRPAIKTSRVWASDPHIALSGAITPSELKNLIQSRELTNGFANRFMIFWSERTRLIEFPAATDQATVNTLAQRTAEVIRLAKGDYPNSKDARRMTLAPQAAELYGGLYRGELNRQGEGDLLAALLERRAPLLLRMAMLFALTDLTLTIERKHIEAACAWVRYWHDSVRFIFSEVGDTEGAGERAVVGEQIVTYLRGCTEADRSQLHKGCFDNHLSSSKMDGALDDLLRETPPRIEVVREARKDGQGRGRTIYRILQTDRCEISEIREVSSLSTTCENSLDGEISEISFSDNSDADLTSQTSQPISRKQVIDNTLNTLNSRTSQPATEITAATDEFDWQEF
;
A
#
# COMPACT_ATOMS: atom_id res chain seq x y z
N MET A 1 12.11 21.37 42.95
CA MET A 1 13.31 22.02 43.52
C MET A 1 14.63 21.48 42.96
N ARG A 2 14.77 20.18 42.61
CA ARG A 2 16.04 19.62 42.10
C ARG A 2 16.45 20.05 40.68
N LEU A 3 15.53 20.48 39.81
CA LEU A 3 15.84 21.00 38.47
C LEU A 3 16.21 22.50 38.46
N GLY A 4 16.19 23.19 39.60
CA GLY A 4 16.38 24.65 39.63
C GLY A 4 15.24 25.48 39.02
N ILE A 5 14.23 24.85 38.44
CA ILE A 5 13.05 25.52 37.85
C ILE A 5 12.08 25.94 38.96
N GLY A 6 11.71 27.22 39.00
CA GLY A 6 10.67 27.73 39.88
C GLY A 6 9.29 27.18 39.50
N HIS A 7 8.37 27.16 40.46
CA HIS A 7 7.04 26.63 40.21
C HIS A 7 6.00 27.26 41.12
N LYS A 8 4.74 27.22 40.67
CA LYS A 8 3.57 27.57 41.48
C LYS A 8 2.65 26.36 41.61
N GLN A 9 2.29 26.03 42.84
CA GLN A 9 1.39 24.92 43.14
C GLN A 9 -0.06 25.38 43.09
N ASP A 10 -0.91 24.60 42.41
CA ASP A 10 -2.37 24.70 42.48
C ASP A 10 -3.01 23.28 42.49
N THR A 11 -4.33 23.23 42.53
CA THR A 11 -5.09 21.97 42.45
C THR A 11 -5.85 21.94 41.13
N HIS A 12 -5.79 20.82 40.42
CA HIS A 12 -6.48 20.63 39.14
C HIS A 12 -7.07 19.22 39.10
N GLU A 13 -8.39 19.12 38.94
CA GLU A 13 -9.13 17.85 38.86
C GLU A 13 -8.81 16.87 40.01
N GLY A 14 -8.73 17.38 41.24
CA GLY A 14 -8.42 16.58 42.43
C GLY A 14 -6.96 16.13 42.56
N SER A 15 -6.10 16.49 41.61
CA SER A 15 -4.65 16.25 41.68
C SER A 15 -3.91 17.54 42.05
N GLU A 16 -2.80 17.41 42.78
CA GLU A 16 -1.88 18.53 42.97
C GLU A 16 -1.12 18.77 41.69
N ARG A 17 -1.10 20.02 41.23
CA ARG A 17 -0.38 20.42 40.02
C ARG A 17 0.67 21.47 40.37
N PHE A 18 1.87 21.27 39.86
CA PHE A 18 3.00 22.18 40.00
C PHE A 18 3.29 22.76 38.62
N LYS A 19 2.82 23.99 38.37
CA LYS A 19 3.10 24.73 37.14
C LYS A 19 4.53 25.23 37.16
N LEU A 20 5.31 24.85 36.16
CA LEU A 20 6.73 25.19 36.09
C LEU A 20 6.92 26.56 35.43
N ASP A 21 7.98 27.28 35.82
CA ASP A 21 8.35 28.56 35.19
C ASP A 21 8.75 28.40 33.72
N HIS A 22 9.32 27.25 33.37
CA HIS A 22 9.54 26.83 31.99
C HIS A 22 9.60 25.30 31.87
N CYS A 23 9.51 24.76 30.64
CA CYS A 23 9.61 23.33 30.39
C CYS A 23 11.04 22.79 30.62
N PRO A 24 11.22 21.64 31.30
CA PRO A 24 12.55 21.02 31.49
C PRO A 24 13.27 20.61 30.19
N PHE A 25 12.53 20.45 29.09
CA PHE A 25 13.07 20.01 27.79
C PHE A 25 13.16 21.14 26.77
N ASN A 26 12.51 22.29 27.02
CA ASN A 26 12.63 23.48 26.19
C ASN A 26 12.39 24.75 27.03
N PRO A 27 13.42 25.55 27.35
CA PRO A 27 13.30 26.77 28.13
C PRO A 27 12.39 27.84 27.51
N ASP A 28 12.16 27.80 26.19
CA ASP A 28 11.30 28.76 25.48
C ASP A 28 9.81 28.56 25.78
N HIS A 29 9.43 27.39 26.33
CA HIS A 29 8.07 27.16 26.81
C HIS A 29 7.96 27.73 28.23
N GLY A 30 7.23 28.84 28.37
CA GLY A 30 7.18 29.67 29.57
C GLY A 30 6.23 29.17 30.67
N PHE A 31 5.93 30.09 31.59
CA PHE A 31 5.26 29.77 32.86
C PHE A 31 3.89 29.11 32.67
N GLY A 32 3.73 27.90 33.22
CA GLY A 32 2.46 27.17 33.22
C GLY A 32 2.15 26.40 31.93
N GLU A 33 3.01 26.47 30.93
CA GLU A 33 2.90 25.68 29.69
C GLU A 33 3.36 24.23 29.89
N ALA A 34 4.19 23.99 30.90
CA ALA A 34 4.54 22.67 31.40
C ALA A 34 4.22 22.52 32.89
N ALA A 35 3.75 21.35 33.29
CA ALA A 35 3.38 21.07 34.68
C ALA A 35 3.69 19.63 35.11
N LEU A 36 3.97 19.48 36.40
CA LEU A 36 4.02 18.19 37.09
C LEU A 36 2.73 17.95 37.87
N PHE A 37 2.29 16.70 37.92
CA PHE A 37 1.07 16.30 38.58
C PHE A 37 1.37 15.25 39.64
N ARG A 38 0.74 15.35 40.80
CA ARG A 38 0.69 14.28 41.80
C ARG A 38 -0.78 13.92 42.03
N LYS A 39 -1.15 12.71 41.61
CA LYS A 39 -2.49 12.17 41.85
C LYS A 39 -2.66 11.80 43.33
N PRO A 40 -3.89 11.72 43.86
CA PRO A 40 -4.14 11.24 45.23
C PRO A 40 -3.59 9.84 45.52
N SER A 41 -3.45 9.00 44.48
CA SER A 41 -2.83 7.66 44.57
C SER A 41 -1.31 7.68 44.77
N GLY A 42 -0.67 8.85 44.72
CA GLY A 42 0.78 9.02 44.78
C GLY A 42 1.50 8.93 43.43
N GLU A 43 0.78 8.66 42.34
CA GLU A 43 1.34 8.63 40.98
C GLU A 43 1.76 10.04 40.53
N LEU A 44 2.95 10.12 39.92
CA LEU A 44 3.52 11.36 39.41
C LEU A 44 3.44 11.40 37.88
N GLY A 45 3.05 12.54 37.32
CA GLY A 45 2.90 12.80 35.89
C GLY A 45 3.59 14.07 35.43
N PHE A 46 3.90 14.18 34.14
CA PHE A 46 4.39 15.39 33.48
C PHE A 46 3.57 15.64 32.22
N LYS A 47 3.29 16.91 31.92
CA LYS A 47 2.66 17.31 30.66
C LYS A 47 3.15 18.70 30.23
N CYS A 48 3.44 18.85 28.95
CA CYS A 48 3.68 20.12 28.27
C CYS A 48 2.59 20.33 27.21
N GLN A 49 2.18 21.58 26.96
CA GLN A 49 1.11 21.91 26.00
C GLN A 49 1.60 22.00 24.54
N HIS A 50 2.91 21.92 24.29
CA HIS A 50 3.51 22.05 22.96
C HIS A 50 3.72 20.71 22.26
N ALA A 51 3.44 20.68 20.95
CA ALA A 51 3.61 19.49 20.11
C ALA A 51 5.06 18.98 20.08
N SER A 52 6.05 19.90 20.17
CA SER A 52 7.48 19.57 20.27
C SER A 52 7.85 18.81 21.55
N CYS A 53 6.95 18.71 22.52
CA CYS A 53 7.17 17.95 23.75
C CYS A 53 6.17 16.79 23.94
N ALA A 54 5.44 16.40 22.90
CA ALA A 54 4.40 15.37 23.00
C ALA A 54 4.93 13.98 23.39
N GLU A 55 6.21 13.71 23.12
CA GLU A 55 6.88 12.43 23.43
C GLU A 55 7.49 12.35 24.84
N TYR A 56 7.59 13.46 25.57
CA TYR A 56 8.21 13.48 26.90
C TYR A 56 7.21 13.18 28.00
N HIS A 57 7.55 12.22 28.86
CA HIS A 57 6.71 11.77 29.97
C HIS A 57 7.42 11.92 31.32
N TRP A 58 6.73 11.60 32.42
CA TRP A 58 7.30 11.69 33.77
C TRP A 58 8.62 10.91 33.92
N GLN A 59 8.77 9.78 33.24
CA GLN A 59 9.98 8.97 33.27
C GLN A 59 11.20 9.74 32.73
N ASP A 60 11.01 10.61 31.74
CA ASP A 60 12.08 11.40 31.13
C ASP A 60 12.48 12.57 32.04
N VAL A 61 11.50 13.22 32.68
CA VAL A 61 11.79 14.23 33.71
C VAL A 61 12.56 13.61 34.88
N ARG A 62 12.22 12.37 35.25
CA ARG A 62 12.93 11.62 36.28
C ARG A 62 14.36 11.27 35.87
N ARG A 63 14.61 10.94 34.60
CA ARG A 63 15.98 10.74 34.09
C ARG A 63 16.83 12.02 34.17
N LEU A 64 16.25 13.19 33.89
CA LEU A 64 16.93 14.48 34.09
C LEU A 64 17.27 14.74 35.56
N LEU A 65 16.40 14.32 36.48
CA LEU A 65 16.57 14.49 37.92
C LEU A 65 17.58 13.52 38.55
N ASP A 66 17.55 12.27 38.12
CA ASP A 66 18.32 11.17 38.73
C ASP A 66 19.69 10.95 38.03
N GLY A 67 19.92 11.58 36.86
CA GLY A 67 21.13 11.43 36.04
C GLY A 67 21.25 10.05 35.37
N THR A 68 22.12 9.91 34.36
CA THR A 68 22.43 8.60 33.75
C THR A 68 23.19 7.75 34.77
N ARG A 69 22.56 6.66 35.22
CA ARG A 69 23.15 5.73 36.17
C ARG A 69 24.12 4.79 35.45
N GLU A 70 25.41 5.15 35.41
CA GLU A 70 26.47 4.20 35.10
C GLU A 70 26.44 3.04 36.12
N THR A 71 26.58 1.83 35.60
CA THR A 71 26.63 0.56 36.33
C THR A 71 27.72 0.61 37.41
N ARG A 72 27.33 0.86 38.66
CA ARG A 72 28.23 0.75 39.81
C ARG A 72 28.25 -0.69 40.32
N THR A 73 29.42 -1.31 40.17
CA THR A 73 29.87 -2.55 40.79
C THR A 73 29.48 -2.65 42.26
N GLU A 74 28.89 -3.78 42.64
CA GLU A 74 28.52 -4.12 44.00
C GLU A 74 29.77 -4.31 44.89
N ARG A 75 29.87 -3.53 45.97
CA ARG A 75 30.66 -3.89 47.16
C ARG A 75 29.68 -4.06 48.32
N GLY A 76 29.73 -5.25 48.91
CA GLY A 76 28.69 -5.79 49.77
C GLY A 76 28.69 -5.30 51.23
N THR A 77 27.80 -5.94 51.98
CA THR A 77 27.83 -6.24 53.43
C THR A 77 26.53 -7.01 53.69
N ALA A 78 26.61 -8.33 53.90
CA ALA A 78 26.79 -8.99 55.19
C ALA A 78 25.49 -9.14 56.01
N ASN A 79 25.13 -10.41 56.18
CA ASN A 79 24.45 -11.07 57.30
C ASN A 79 22.97 -11.44 57.17
N GLY A 80 22.72 -12.75 57.30
CA GLY A 80 21.40 -13.29 57.65
C GLY A 80 21.17 -14.76 57.29
N LYS A 81 21.98 -15.65 57.89
CA LYS A 81 21.81 -17.11 58.09
C LYS A 81 20.50 -17.78 57.61
N GLN A 82 20.63 -18.86 56.84
CA GLN A 82 19.96 -20.13 57.16
C GLN A 82 20.64 -21.33 56.47
N GLU A 83 20.65 -22.44 57.19
CA GLU A 83 21.52 -23.61 57.07
C GLU A 83 21.18 -24.51 55.86
N ILE A 84 22.23 -25.13 55.31
CA ILE A 84 22.21 -26.09 54.21
C ILE A 84 22.03 -27.50 54.79
N HIS A 85 21.06 -28.25 54.27
CA HIS A 85 21.07 -29.72 54.30
C HIS A 85 21.49 -30.23 52.91
N PRO A 86 22.46 -31.16 52.79
CA PRO A 86 22.95 -31.64 51.51
C PRO A 86 22.14 -32.85 51.05
N ASP A 87 21.68 -32.80 49.80
CA ASP A 87 21.56 -33.93 48.87
C ASP A 87 20.44 -33.62 47.85
N ASP A 88 20.80 -33.12 46.67
CA ASP A 88 20.48 -33.84 45.43
C ASP A 88 21.22 -33.23 44.23
N LYS A 89 21.85 -34.09 43.43
CA LYS A 89 22.57 -33.74 42.21
C LYS A 89 21.59 -33.74 41.04
N GLY A 90 21.15 -32.57 40.61
CA GLY A 90 20.32 -32.39 39.42
C GLY A 90 20.82 -31.22 38.56
N ASN A 91 21.48 -31.56 37.47
CA ASN A 91 22.12 -30.68 36.49
C ASN A 91 21.09 -29.73 35.82
N VAL A 92 21.06 -28.45 36.18
CA VAL A 92 20.39 -27.39 35.41
C VAL A 92 21.47 -26.57 34.73
N THR A 93 21.73 -26.91 33.47
CA THR A 93 22.60 -26.13 32.58
C THR A 93 22.06 -24.72 32.41
N ALA A 94 23.01 -23.79 32.49
CA ALA A 94 22.87 -22.35 32.37
C ALA A 94 21.81 -21.91 31.35
N ARG A 95 20.89 -21.07 31.82
CA ARG A 95 20.12 -20.16 30.96
C ARG A 95 21.12 -19.24 30.28
N ASP A 96 21.16 -19.35 28.95
CA ASP A 96 21.86 -18.43 28.08
C ASP A 96 21.55 -16.98 28.45
N SER A 97 22.63 -16.25 28.69
CA SER A 97 22.67 -14.80 28.71
C SER A 97 21.96 -14.27 27.46
N ALA A 98 20.92 -13.48 27.67
CA ALA A 98 20.25 -12.72 26.63
C ALA A 98 21.29 -11.91 25.84
N SER A 99 21.62 -12.40 24.64
CA SER A 99 22.38 -11.67 23.65
C SER A 99 21.62 -10.40 23.31
N ASN A 100 22.26 -9.24 23.43
CA ASN A 100 21.81 -8.01 22.77
C ASN A 100 21.63 -8.32 21.28
N VAL A 101 20.37 -8.44 20.85
CA VAL A 101 19.99 -8.61 19.45
C VAL A 101 20.15 -7.23 18.79
N GLU A 102 21.28 -6.97 18.13
CA GLU A 102 21.31 -5.90 17.12
C GLU A 102 20.33 -6.31 16.03
N GLU A 103 19.17 -5.68 15.93
CA GLU A 103 18.23 -5.95 14.83
C GLU A 103 18.90 -5.75 13.46
N ASP A 104 18.41 -6.50 12.48
CA ASP A 104 18.92 -6.50 11.12
C ASP A 104 18.56 -5.19 10.40
N ARG A 105 19.46 -4.20 10.46
CA ARG A 105 19.19 -2.80 10.09
C ARG A 105 18.84 -2.56 8.62
N HIS A 106 19.53 -3.23 7.69
CA HIS A 106 19.42 -2.95 6.24
C HIS A 106 18.54 -3.95 5.51
N THR A 107 17.61 -3.49 4.67
CA THR A 107 16.70 -4.37 3.92
C THR A 107 16.72 -4.05 2.43
N ASN A 108 16.87 -5.07 1.58
CA ASN A 108 16.74 -4.92 0.13
C ASN A 108 15.33 -4.45 -0.24
N GLN A 109 15.21 -3.79 -1.39
CA GLN A 109 13.91 -3.68 -2.04
C GLN A 109 13.30 -5.07 -2.25
N PRO A 110 11.98 -5.23 -2.09
CA PRO A 110 11.29 -6.51 -2.27
C PRO A 110 11.56 -7.06 -3.67
N GLN A 111 12.14 -8.27 -3.72
CA GLN A 111 12.41 -8.99 -4.96
C GLN A 111 11.42 -10.15 -5.07
N PRO A 112 10.41 -10.07 -5.94
CA PRO A 112 9.49 -11.17 -6.16
C PRO A 112 10.21 -12.37 -6.77
N HIS A 113 9.80 -13.58 -6.37
CA HIS A 113 10.32 -14.80 -6.96
C HIS A 113 9.83 -14.95 -8.41
N PRO A 114 10.68 -15.38 -9.38
CA PRO A 114 10.29 -15.49 -10.79
C PRO A 114 9.04 -16.32 -11.08
N THR A 115 8.73 -17.29 -10.21
CA THR A 115 7.48 -18.09 -10.28
C THR A 115 6.20 -17.25 -10.18
N ALA A 116 6.26 -16.02 -9.66
CA ALA A 116 5.13 -15.10 -9.67
C ALA A 116 4.75 -14.67 -11.11
N LEU A 117 5.70 -14.65 -12.06
CA LEU A 117 5.46 -14.39 -13.48
C LEU A 117 5.09 -15.68 -14.23
N TYR A 118 4.09 -16.38 -13.70
CA TYR A 118 3.55 -17.61 -14.24
C TYR A 118 2.62 -17.36 -15.43
N GLY A 119 2.71 -18.24 -16.44
CA GLY A 119 1.77 -18.32 -17.56
C GLY A 119 1.55 -17.00 -18.29
N LEU A 120 0.33 -16.81 -18.78
CA LEU A 120 -0.05 -15.64 -19.58
C LEU A 120 0.20 -14.31 -18.86
N ALA A 121 -0.04 -14.25 -17.55
CA ALA A 121 0.21 -13.03 -16.77
C ALA A 121 1.70 -12.65 -16.75
N GLY A 122 2.58 -13.64 -16.59
CA GLY A 122 4.02 -13.42 -16.68
C GLY A 122 4.49 -13.03 -18.07
N GLU A 123 3.89 -13.61 -19.11
CA GLU A 123 4.20 -13.25 -20.51
C GLU A 123 3.83 -11.81 -20.82
N VAL A 124 2.65 -11.34 -20.36
CA VAL A 124 2.25 -9.93 -20.49
C VAL A 124 3.24 -9.02 -19.76
N GLY A 125 3.63 -9.38 -18.54
CA GLY A 125 4.63 -8.63 -17.76
C GLY A 125 5.96 -8.49 -18.48
N ARG A 126 6.52 -9.61 -18.95
CA ARG A 126 7.78 -9.64 -19.70
C ARG A 126 7.69 -8.89 -21.04
N ALA A 127 6.57 -9.00 -21.76
CA ALA A 127 6.37 -8.30 -23.03
C ALA A 127 6.35 -6.77 -22.87
N ALA A 128 5.77 -6.26 -21.78
CA ALA A 128 5.84 -4.83 -21.47
C ALA A 128 7.28 -4.42 -21.08
N ALA A 129 7.92 -5.19 -20.21
CA ALA A 129 9.25 -4.87 -19.71
C ALA A 129 10.35 -5.02 -20.77
N ALA A 130 10.14 -5.78 -21.85
CA ALA A 130 11.14 -6.06 -22.88
C ALA A 130 11.71 -4.81 -23.56
N THR A 131 10.87 -3.80 -23.82
CA THR A 131 11.25 -2.58 -24.55
C THR A 131 10.94 -1.28 -23.79
N THR A 132 10.44 -1.38 -22.55
CA THR A 132 10.07 -0.22 -21.72
C THR A 132 10.71 -0.28 -20.33
N GLU A 133 10.58 0.81 -19.57
CA GLU A 133 10.94 0.87 -18.15
C GLU A 133 9.87 0.28 -17.21
N ALA A 134 8.77 -0.27 -17.76
CA ALA A 134 7.70 -0.85 -16.95
C ALA A 134 8.23 -2.07 -16.18
N ASN A 135 7.91 -2.13 -14.89
CA ASN A 135 8.23 -3.29 -14.08
C ASN A 135 7.30 -4.46 -14.45
N GLU A 136 7.89 -5.59 -14.83
CA GLU A 136 7.15 -6.79 -15.28
C GLU A 136 6.15 -7.32 -14.24
N TYR A 137 6.46 -7.20 -12.94
CA TYR A 137 5.55 -7.60 -11.87
C TYR A 137 4.41 -6.60 -11.71
N ALA A 138 4.67 -5.28 -11.79
CA ALA A 138 3.58 -4.30 -11.77
C ALA A 138 2.60 -4.50 -12.94
N VAL A 139 3.12 -4.78 -14.13
CA VAL A 139 2.31 -5.08 -15.31
C VAL A 139 1.52 -6.38 -15.11
N ALA A 140 2.16 -7.44 -14.63
CA ALA A 140 1.49 -8.72 -14.35
C ALA A 140 0.39 -8.57 -13.29
N ALA A 141 0.61 -7.81 -12.22
CA ALA A 141 -0.41 -7.50 -11.21
C ALA A 141 -1.58 -6.71 -11.82
N GLY A 142 -1.30 -5.70 -12.63
CA GLY A 142 -2.31 -4.94 -13.36
C GLY A 142 -3.15 -5.82 -14.30
N TYR A 143 -2.49 -6.71 -15.03
CA TYR A 143 -3.14 -7.69 -15.92
C TYR A 143 -4.02 -8.67 -15.14
N LEU A 144 -3.51 -9.23 -14.03
CA LEU A 144 -4.27 -10.16 -13.18
C LEU A 144 -5.51 -9.49 -12.60
N THR A 145 -5.44 -8.22 -12.19
CA THR A 145 -6.58 -7.46 -11.70
C THR A 145 -7.60 -7.15 -12.79
N PHE A 146 -7.14 -6.79 -14.00
CA PHE A 146 -8.01 -6.66 -15.17
C PHE A 146 -8.72 -7.98 -15.48
N LEU A 147 -7.98 -9.08 -15.60
CA LEU A 147 -8.52 -10.41 -15.89
C LEU A 147 -9.51 -10.85 -14.81
N SER A 148 -9.17 -10.60 -13.55
CA SER A 148 -10.02 -10.82 -12.39
C SER A 148 -11.39 -10.15 -12.52
N ALA A 149 -11.47 -8.90 -12.98
CA ALA A 149 -12.74 -8.24 -13.26
C ALA A 149 -13.49 -8.92 -14.43
N MET A 150 -12.79 -9.27 -15.51
CA MET A 150 -13.41 -9.77 -16.74
C MET A 150 -13.95 -11.21 -16.63
N ILE A 151 -13.46 -12.01 -15.70
CA ILE A 151 -13.89 -13.41 -15.53
C ILE A 151 -15.32 -13.53 -14.96
N GLY A 152 -15.75 -12.61 -14.09
CA GLY A 152 -17.10 -12.63 -13.52
C GLY A 152 -17.38 -13.79 -12.55
N ARG A 153 -18.67 -14.07 -12.36
CA ARG A 153 -19.18 -15.05 -11.38
C ARG A 153 -19.59 -16.39 -11.95
N GLY A 154 -19.17 -16.71 -13.17
CA GLY A 154 -19.45 -18.02 -13.76
C GLY A 154 -18.71 -19.16 -13.02
N VAL A 155 -17.46 -18.90 -12.63
CA VAL A 155 -16.57 -19.85 -11.95
C VAL A 155 -16.40 -19.52 -10.47
N TYR A 156 -16.39 -20.56 -9.62
CA TYR A 156 -16.23 -20.42 -8.17
C TYR A 156 -15.45 -21.58 -7.54
N LEU A 157 -14.81 -21.33 -6.41
CA LEU A 157 -14.14 -22.33 -5.58
C LEU A 157 -14.80 -22.37 -4.18
N PRO A 158 -15.45 -23.48 -3.79
CA PRO A 158 -16.01 -23.60 -2.45
C PRO A 158 -14.93 -23.96 -1.42
N ILE A 159 -14.85 -23.17 -0.34
CA ILE A 159 -14.05 -23.46 0.87
C ILE A 159 -14.98 -23.34 2.07
N GLY A 160 -15.33 -24.48 2.67
CA GLY A 160 -16.40 -24.53 3.68
C GLY A 160 -17.71 -23.99 3.12
N ASN A 161 -18.30 -23.02 3.83
CA ASN A 161 -19.55 -22.36 3.44
C ASN A 161 -19.34 -21.09 2.60
N THR A 162 -18.11 -20.79 2.17
CA THR A 162 -17.78 -19.59 1.42
C THR A 162 -17.45 -19.92 -0.02
N TRP A 163 -18.03 -19.17 -0.96
CA TRP A 163 -17.77 -19.29 -2.39
C TRP A 163 -16.76 -18.24 -2.82
N HIS A 164 -15.53 -18.70 -3.06
CA HIS A 164 -14.48 -17.84 -3.58
C HIS A 164 -14.67 -17.65 -5.07
N HIS A 165 -14.64 -16.39 -5.49
CA HIS A 165 -14.53 -16.00 -6.87
C HIS A 165 -13.17 -15.34 -7.06
N ALA A 166 -12.65 -15.37 -8.28
CA ALA A 166 -11.33 -14.83 -8.61
C ALA A 166 -11.34 -13.28 -8.66
N ARG A 167 -11.73 -12.62 -7.56
CA ARG A 167 -11.74 -11.16 -7.35
C ARG A 167 -10.53 -10.72 -6.53
N ILE A 168 -9.70 -9.85 -7.08
CA ILE A 168 -8.55 -9.29 -6.36
C ILE A 168 -8.54 -7.77 -6.44
N PHE A 169 -8.05 -7.13 -5.38
CA PHE A 169 -7.66 -5.72 -5.39
C PHE A 169 -6.14 -5.66 -5.26
N THR A 170 -5.52 -4.82 -6.07
CA THR A 170 -4.07 -4.61 -6.08
C THR A 170 -3.76 -3.16 -5.82
N LEU A 171 -2.76 -2.88 -4.99
CA LEU A 171 -2.27 -1.53 -4.71
C LEU A 171 -0.78 -1.44 -5.06
N HIS A 172 -0.48 -0.80 -6.18
CA HIS A 172 0.88 -0.53 -6.64
C HIS A 172 1.45 0.66 -5.87
N VAL A 173 2.44 0.39 -5.02
CA VAL A 173 3.18 1.41 -4.27
C VAL A 173 4.53 1.64 -4.93
N GLY A 174 4.82 2.89 -5.30
CA GLY A 174 6.10 3.29 -5.88
C GLY A 174 6.26 4.79 -5.92
N ARG A 175 7.49 5.31 -5.81
CA ARG A 175 7.75 6.76 -5.80
C ARG A 175 7.31 7.41 -7.11
N SER A 176 6.97 8.70 -7.05
CA SER A 176 6.59 9.46 -8.25
C SER A 176 7.70 9.43 -9.30
N GLY A 177 7.33 9.33 -10.58
CA GLY A 177 8.24 9.14 -11.72
C GLY A 177 8.91 7.76 -11.79
N ARG A 178 9.42 7.24 -10.67
CA ARG A 178 10.15 5.96 -10.58
C ARG A 178 9.25 4.74 -10.63
N GLY A 179 8.06 4.85 -10.02
CA GLY A 179 7.10 3.76 -9.92
C GLY A 179 6.51 3.31 -11.26
N ARG A 180 6.59 4.16 -12.30
CA ARG A 180 6.00 3.91 -13.64
C ARG A 180 4.57 3.34 -13.56
N LYS A 181 3.77 3.88 -12.62
CA LYS A 181 2.45 3.35 -12.23
C LYS A 181 1.44 3.39 -13.37
N GLY A 182 1.48 4.44 -14.20
CA GLY A 182 0.68 4.53 -15.44
C GLY A 182 1.12 3.49 -16.47
N ASP A 183 2.43 3.40 -16.73
CA ASP A 183 3.00 2.47 -17.72
C ASP A 183 2.67 1.00 -17.40
N ALA A 184 2.54 0.66 -16.11
CA ALA A 184 2.14 -0.67 -15.67
C ALA A 184 0.77 -1.13 -16.22
N LEU A 185 -0.13 -0.20 -16.54
CA LEU A 185 -1.45 -0.50 -17.12
C LEU A 185 -1.53 -0.24 -18.63
N SER A 186 -0.55 0.43 -19.23
CA SER A 186 -0.60 0.82 -20.65
C SER A 186 -0.70 -0.40 -21.59
N LEU A 187 0.10 -1.45 -21.38
CA LEU A 187 -0.02 -2.67 -22.19
C LEU A 187 -1.36 -3.40 -21.92
N VAL A 188 -1.82 -3.41 -20.67
CA VAL A 188 -3.10 -4.04 -20.29
C VAL A 188 -4.27 -3.35 -21.00
N GLN A 189 -4.26 -2.02 -21.10
CA GLN A 189 -5.28 -1.27 -21.83
C GLN A 189 -5.23 -1.56 -23.34
N ARG A 190 -4.04 -1.70 -23.93
CA ARG A 190 -3.89 -2.10 -25.34
C ARG A 190 -4.43 -3.51 -25.61
N ILE A 191 -4.14 -4.46 -24.71
CA ILE A 191 -4.69 -5.82 -24.78
C ILE A 191 -6.21 -5.76 -24.66
N ARG A 192 -6.76 -5.02 -23.69
CA ARG A 192 -8.21 -4.85 -23.53
C ARG A 192 -8.85 -4.26 -24.79
N HIS A 193 -8.24 -3.24 -25.40
CA HIS A 193 -8.75 -2.63 -26.62
C HIS A 193 -8.79 -3.65 -27.77
N ALA A 194 -7.68 -4.36 -28.01
CA ALA A 194 -7.60 -5.39 -29.05
C ALA A 194 -8.58 -6.55 -28.81
N VAL A 195 -8.85 -6.94 -27.55
CA VAL A 195 -9.92 -7.91 -27.23
C VAL A 195 -11.28 -7.38 -27.67
N GLY A 196 -11.57 -6.10 -27.44
CA GLY A 196 -12.83 -5.47 -27.85
C GLY A 196 -12.98 -5.35 -29.36
N GLU A 197 -11.90 -5.02 -30.09
CA GLU A 197 -11.91 -4.98 -31.56
C GLU A 197 -12.18 -6.37 -32.17
N HIS A 198 -11.74 -7.43 -31.50
CA HIS A 198 -11.97 -8.83 -31.91
C HIS A 198 -13.24 -9.45 -31.34
N ASP A 199 -14.10 -8.68 -30.66
CA ASP A 199 -15.39 -9.14 -30.13
C ASP A 199 -16.57 -8.35 -30.75
N PRO A 200 -17.07 -8.77 -31.92
CA PRO A 200 -18.19 -8.10 -32.59
C PRO A 200 -19.49 -8.08 -31.77
N SER A 201 -19.62 -8.98 -30.77
CA SER A 201 -20.80 -9.05 -29.92
C SER A 201 -20.80 -8.03 -28.79
N GLY A 202 -19.62 -7.52 -28.41
CA GLY A 202 -19.43 -6.63 -27.26
C GLY A 202 -19.75 -7.26 -25.90
N ASP A 203 -19.94 -8.57 -25.83
CA ASP A 203 -20.34 -9.30 -24.62
C ASP A 203 -19.14 -9.81 -23.81
N LEU A 204 -17.97 -9.94 -24.42
CA LEU A 204 -16.82 -10.58 -23.79
C LEU A 204 -16.26 -9.74 -22.63
N LEU A 205 -16.18 -8.43 -22.79
CA LEU A 205 -15.61 -7.51 -21.81
C LEU A 205 -16.68 -6.94 -20.86
N GLY A 206 -16.35 -6.90 -19.58
CA GLY A 206 -17.13 -6.19 -18.57
C GLY A 206 -16.87 -4.67 -18.57
N GLN A 207 -17.54 -3.98 -17.65
CA GLN A 207 -17.41 -2.54 -17.50
C GLN A 207 -16.04 -2.12 -16.95
N THR A 208 -15.66 -0.88 -17.21
CA THR A 208 -14.41 -0.28 -16.71
C THR A 208 -14.67 1.14 -16.26
N HIS A 209 -14.18 1.50 -15.07
CA HIS A 209 -14.25 2.85 -14.51
C HIS A 209 -12.84 3.40 -14.28
N ILE A 210 -12.54 4.52 -14.92
CA ILE A 210 -11.29 5.27 -14.80
C ILE A 210 -11.70 6.71 -14.54
N GLY A 211 -11.80 7.10 -13.27
CA GLY A 211 -12.35 8.42 -12.94
C GLY A 211 -12.46 8.73 -11.45
N GLY A 212 -11.85 7.94 -10.58
CA GLY A 212 -11.93 8.15 -9.13
C GLY A 212 -13.19 7.54 -8.52
N LEU A 213 -13.03 6.87 -7.38
CA LEU A 213 -14.14 6.37 -6.56
C LEU A 213 -14.46 7.38 -5.45
N SER A 214 -15.74 7.75 -5.34
CA SER A 214 -16.17 8.81 -4.42
C SER A 214 -17.08 8.30 -3.29
N THR A 215 -18.14 7.56 -3.59
CA THR A 215 -19.16 7.13 -2.61
C THR A 215 -19.61 5.68 -2.87
N ARG A 216 -20.30 5.10 -1.88
CA ARG A 216 -20.94 3.79 -2.00
C ARG A 216 -21.98 3.77 -3.12
N GLU A 217 -22.82 4.79 -3.18
CA GLU A 217 -23.91 4.91 -4.14
C GLU A 217 -23.35 5.07 -5.56
N GLY A 218 -22.29 5.85 -5.73
CA GLY A 218 -21.59 5.99 -7.00
C GLY A 218 -21.00 4.67 -7.49
N LEU A 219 -20.42 3.87 -6.59
CA LEU A 219 -19.93 2.53 -6.93
C LEU A 219 -21.08 1.58 -7.31
N ALA A 220 -22.19 1.60 -6.56
CA ALA A 220 -23.37 0.79 -6.87
C ALA A 220 -24.00 1.17 -8.22
N LEU A 221 -24.01 2.47 -8.56
CA LEU A 221 -24.57 2.99 -9.80
C LEU A 221 -23.90 2.40 -11.05
N LEU A 222 -22.63 2.01 -10.97
CA LEU A 222 -21.91 1.42 -12.11
C LEU A 222 -22.40 -0.01 -12.44
N ILE A 223 -23.06 -0.69 -11.50
CA ILE A 223 -23.47 -2.10 -11.64
C ILE A 223 -24.82 -2.36 -10.95
N HIS A 224 -25.76 -1.42 -11.06
CA HIS A 224 -26.98 -1.42 -10.25
C HIS A 224 -28.03 -2.47 -10.66
N ASP A 225 -28.90 -2.86 -9.74
CA ASP A 225 -30.03 -3.78 -9.94
C ASP A 225 -31.32 -3.07 -10.42
N GLY A 226 -31.17 -1.92 -11.06
CA GLY A 226 -32.28 -1.02 -11.40
C GLY A 226 -32.67 -0.13 -10.20
N PHE A 227 -33.20 1.06 -10.48
CA PHE A 227 -33.68 1.99 -9.46
C PHE A 227 -34.62 3.03 -10.05
N MET A 228 -35.30 3.79 -9.17
CA MET A 228 -36.15 4.92 -9.58
C MET A 228 -35.36 6.22 -9.53
N ALA A 229 -35.16 6.85 -10.69
CA ALA A 229 -34.65 8.22 -10.83
C ALA A 229 -35.84 9.19 -10.87
N GLY A 230 -36.35 9.58 -9.70
CA GLY A 230 -37.60 10.34 -9.60
C GLY A 230 -38.79 9.49 -10.02
N LYS A 231 -39.38 9.78 -11.19
CA LYS A 231 -40.48 8.99 -11.78
C LYS A 231 -40.02 8.02 -12.86
N GLU A 232 -38.77 8.11 -13.30
CA GLU A 232 -38.20 7.26 -14.34
C GLU A 232 -37.63 5.98 -13.73
N GLU A 233 -37.97 4.83 -14.31
CA GLU A 233 -37.39 3.54 -13.94
C GLU A 233 -36.13 3.29 -14.77
N VAL A 234 -35.00 3.16 -14.10
CA VAL A 234 -33.72 2.81 -14.73
C VAL A 234 -33.56 1.30 -14.68
N ALA A 235 -33.48 0.67 -15.86
CA ALA A 235 -33.35 -0.79 -15.99
C ALA A 235 -32.05 -1.33 -15.35
N PRO A 236 -32.06 -2.55 -14.80
CA PRO A 236 -30.88 -3.16 -14.19
C PRO A 236 -29.73 -3.39 -15.16
N ILE A 237 -28.52 -3.28 -14.65
CA ILE A 237 -27.32 -3.78 -15.30
C ILE A 237 -27.13 -5.24 -14.88
N HIS A 238 -27.34 -6.19 -15.78
CA HIS A 238 -27.21 -7.61 -15.45
C HIS A 238 -25.75 -8.07 -15.31
N ASP A 239 -24.84 -7.55 -16.14
CA ASP A 239 -23.41 -7.82 -16.01
C ASP A 239 -22.78 -6.96 -14.91
N LYS A 240 -22.47 -7.59 -13.78
CA LYS A 240 -21.83 -6.98 -12.61
C LYS A 240 -20.30 -6.96 -12.66
N ARG A 241 -19.66 -7.33 -13.78
CA ARG A 241 -18.20 -7.27 -13.96
C ARG A 241 -17.76 -5.83 -14.10
N LEU A 242 -16.93 -5.37 -13.18
CA LEU A 242 -16.40 -4.01 -13.18
C LEU A 242 -14.92 -4.00 -12.81
N TRP A 243 -14.12 -3.41 -13.69
CA TRP A 243 -12.72 -3.06 -13.41
C TRP A 243 -12.61 -1.59 -13.01
N CYS A 244 -12.24 -1.32 -11.77
CA CYS A 244 -11.97 0.03 -11.29
C CYS A 244 -10.47 0.33 -11.34
N VAL A 245 -10.10 1.47 -11.92
CA VAL A 245 -8.71 1.95 -11.95
C VAL A 245 -8.63 3.27 -11.19
N GLU A 246 -7.94 3.23 -10.05
CA GLU A 246 -7.67 4.37 -9.17
C GLU A 246 -6.19 4.75 -9.29
N SER A 247 -5.86 5.62 -10.24
CA SER A 247 -4.49 6.11 -10.45
C SER A 247 -3.94 6.89 -9.25
N GLU A 248 -4.83 7.50 -8.47
CA GLU A 248 -4.53 8.28 -7.27
C GLU A 248 -5.33 7.74 -6.08
N PHE A 249 -4.90 6.61 -5.52
CA PHE A 249 -5.61 5.93 -4.43
C PHE A 249 -5.65 6.74 -3.13
N ALA A 250 -4.82 7.78 -3.00
CA ALA A 250 -4.93 8.77 -1.93
C ALA A 250 -6.35 9.38 -1.85
N ASN A 251 -7.03 9.57 -2.98
CA ASN A 251 -8.41 10.04 -3.02
C ASN A 251 -9.37 9.09 -2.31
N VAL A 252 -9.24 7.77 -2.52
CA VAL A 252 -10.06 6.77 -1.83
C VAL A 252 -9.85 6.83 -0.31
N LEU A 253 -8.60 7.01 0.13
CA LEU A 253 -8.27 7.15 1.55
C LEU A 253 -8.84 8.46 2.14
N HIS A 254 -8.75 9.58 1.42
CA HIS A 254 -9.36 10.85 1.83
C HIS A 254 -10.88 10.76 1.92
N GLN A 255 -11.53 10.14 0.93
CA GLN A 255 -12.98 9.95 0.94
C GLN A 255 -13.41 9.08 2.10
N SER A 256 -12.62 8.07 2.44
CA SER A 256 -12.86 7.20 3.60
C SER A 256 -12.78 7.93 4.95
N LYS A 257 -12.14 9.10 5.00
CA LYS A 257 -12.05 9.97 6.20
C LYS A 257 -13.23 10.93 6.34
N ARG A 258 -14.01 11.17 5.29
CA ARG A 258 -15.16 12.10 5.36
C ARG A 258 -16.29 11.46 6.16
N ASP A 259 -16.77 12.18 7.17
CA ASP A 259 -17.91 11.73 7.98
C ASP A 259 -19.13 11.45 7.10
N GLY A 260 -19.75 10.30 7.31
CA GLY A 260 -20.89 9.82 6.52
C GLY A 260 -20.54 9.13 5.21
N ASN A 261 -19.28 9.20 4.72
CA ASN A 261 -18.88 8.44 3.53
C ASN A 261 -18.66 6.96 3.86
N THR A 262 -19.28 6.08 3.05
CA THR A 262 -19.25 4.63 3.26
C THR A 262 -18.55 3.86 2.13
N LEU A 263 -17.75 4.55 1.31
CA LEU A 263 -16.99 3.94 0.20
C LEU A 263 -16.08 2.79 0.65
N SER A 264 -15.31 2.96 1.73
CA SER A 264 -14.46 1.89 2.27
C SER A 264 -15.24 0.65 2.65
N SER A 265 -16.46 0.82 3.18
CA SER A 265 -17.36 -0.28 3.46
C SER A 265 -17.84 -0.96 2.19
N ALA A 266 -18.26 -0.18 1.19
CA ALA A 266 -18.70 -0.73 -0.09
C ALA A 266 -17.58 -1.52 -0.80
N LEU A 267 -16.33 -1.07 -0.70
CA LEU A 267 -15.17 -1.79 -1.24
C LEU A 267 -14.89 -3.10 -0.48
N ARG A 268 -15.10 -3.14 0.84
CA ARG A 268 -15.03 -4.39 1.61
C ARG A 268 -16.12 -5.37 1.15
N ASP A 269 -17.35 -4.90 1.06
CA ASP A 269 -18.51 -5.68 0.60
C ASP A 269 -18.25 -6.22 -0.83
N ALA A 270 -17.75 -5.38 -1.72
CA ALA A 270 -17.40 -5.74 -3.10
C ALA A 270 -16.31 -6.82 -3.18
N TRP A 271 -15.26 -6.71 -2.37
CA TRP A 271 -14.18 -7.70 -2.32
C TRP A 271 -14.68 -9.05 -1.77
N ASP A 272 -15.53 -9.03 -0.75
CA ASP A 272 -16.19 -10.24 -0.22
C ASP A 272 -17.21 -10.80 -1.22
N GLY A 273 -17.73 -9.95 -2.10
CA GLY A 273 -18.79 -10.27 -3.04
C GLY A 273 -20.19 -10.25 -2.40
N VAL A 274 -20.35 -9.50 -1.33
CA VAL A 274 -21.63 -9.24 -0.68
C VAL A 274 -22.29 -8.05 -1.39
N SER A 275 -23.64 -8.00 -1.36
CA SER A 275 -24.39 -6.94 -2.03
C SER A 275 -24.07 -5.55 -1.48
N ILE A 276 -23.94 -4.56 -2.35
CA ILE A 276 -23.82 -3.15 -1.99
C ILE A 276 -25.25 -2.61 -1.82
N ARG A 277 -25.81 -2.74 -0.62
CA ARG A 277 -27.21 -2.41 -0.30
C ARG A 277 -27.32 -1.53 0.95
N PRO A 278 -27.19 -0.20 0.82
CA PRO A 278 -27.43 0.69 1.95
C PRO A 278 -28.92 0.72 2.32
N ALA A 279 -29.22 0.63 3.62
CA ALA A 279 -30.58 0.76 4.15
C ALA A 279 -30.94 2.24 4.34
N ILE A 280 -31.11 2.98 3.24
CA ILE A 280 -31.44 4.41 3.25
C ILE A 280 -32.87 4.68 2.77
N LYS A 281 -33.48 5.75 3.32
CA LYS A 281 -34.88 6.14 3.03
C LYS A 281 -35.05 6.71 1.61
N THR A 282 -34.03 7.36 1.04
CA THR A 282 -34.05 8.07 -0.24
C THR A 282 -33.04 7.49 -1.23
N SER A 283 -33.36 7.53 -2.54
CA SER A 283 -32.52 7.05 -3.66
C SER A 283 -31.86 5.69 -3.43
N ARG A 284 -32.66 4.63 -3.51
CA ARG A 284 -32.19 3.24 -3.37
C ARG A 284 -31.43 2.84 -4.63
N VAL A 285 -30.14 3.18 -4.72
CA VAL A 285 -29.24 2.56 -5.69
C VAL A 285 -28.52 1.41 -4.98
N TRP A 286 -28.61 0.21 -5.55
CA TRP A 286 -27.96 -0.97 -5.00
C TRP A 286 -27.48 -1.92 -6.08
N ALA A 287 -26.54 -2.79 -5.72
CA ALA A 287 -26.02 -3.83 -6.59
C ALA A 287 -25.97 -5.16 -5.85
N SER A 288 -26.63 -6.19 -6.40
CA SER A 288 -26.47 -7.58 -5.95
C SER A 288 -25.27 -8.23 -6.60
N ASP A 289 -24.68 -9.18 -5.88
CA ASP A 289 -23.62 -10.06 -6.36
C ASP A 289 -22.52 -9.31 -7.16
N PRO A 290 -21.92 -8.23 -6.60
CA PRO A 290 -20.94 -7.46 -7.34
C PRO A 290 -19.74 -8.33 -7.74
N HIS A 291 -19.18 -8.07 -8.92
CA HIS A 291 -17.90 -8.65 -9.33
C HIS A 291 -16.91 -7.56 -9.72
N ILE A 292 -16.37 -6.93 -8.68
CA ILE A 292 -15.46 -5.79 -8.83
C ILE A 292 -14.02 -6.26 -8.58
N ALA A 293 -13.11 -5.83 -9.45
CA ALA A 293 -11.67 -5.85 -9.19
C ALA A 293 -11.12 -4.42 -9.29
N LEU A 294 -10.07 -4.10 -8.53
CA LEU A 294 -9.60 -2.72 -8.35
C LEU A 294 -8.08 -2.65 -8.47
N SER A 295 -7.61 -1.86 -9.43
CA SER A 295 -6.20 -1.50 -9.61
C SER A 295 -5.96 -0.11 -9.00
N GLY A 296 -5.28 -0.05 -7.87
CA GLY A 296 -4.92 1.20 -7.19
C GLY A 296 -3.45 1.52 -7.34
N ALA A 297 -3.11 2.80 -7.37
CA ALA A 297 -1.76 3.32 -7.38
C ALA A 297 -1.58 4.41 -6.31
N ILE A 298 -0.46 4.39 -5.58
CA ILE A 298 -0.15 5.38 -4.54
C ILE A 298 1.37 5.53 -4.34
N THR A 299 1.82 6.66 -3.81
CA THR A 299 3.22 6.80 -3.36
C THR A 299 3.40 6.23 -1.95
N PRO A 300 4.62 5.78 -1.57
CA PRO A 300 4.86 5.30 -0.20
C PRO A 300 4.59 6.36 0.87
N SER A 301 4.96 7.62 0.62
CA SER A 301 4.76 8.71 1.58
C SER A 301 3.28 9.00 1.81
N GLU A 302 2.48 9.06 0.73
CA GLU A 302 1.03 9.23 0.86
C GLU A 302 0.38 8.05 1.58
N LEU A 303 0.77 6.81 1.25
CA LEU A 303 0.22 5.63 1.90
C LEU A 303 0.49 5.68 3.41
N LYS A 304 1.74 5.93 3.83
CA LYS A 304 2.11 6.04 5.25
C LYS A 304 1.35 7.15 5.97
N ASN A 305 1.21 8.31 5.33
CA ASN A 305 0.57 9.47 5.95
C ASN A 305 -0.96 9.34 6.01
N LEU A 306 -1.57 8.61 5.08
CA LEU A 306 -3.02 8.53 4.95
C LEU A 306 -3.63 7.29 5.61
N ILE A 307 -2.91 6.17 5.66
CA ILE A 307 -3.39 4.94 6.31
C ILE A 307 -3.37 5.12 7.83
N GLN A 308 -4.53 5.04 8.49
CA GLN A 308 -4.64 5.18 9.94
C GLN A 308 -4.95 3.82 10.59
N SER A 309 -4.81 3.75 11.91
CA SER A 309 -5.16 2.56 12.71
C SER A 309 -6.58 2.04 12.45
N ARG A 310 -7.51 2.91 12.03
CA ARG A 310 -8.90 2.55 11.73
C ARG A 310 -9.01 1.70 10.45
N GLU A 311 -8.34 2.07 9.36
CA GLU A 311 -8.36 1.30 8.09
C GLU A 311 -7.66 -0.07 8.23
N LEU A 312 -6.73 -0.15 9.17
CA LEU A 312 -6.01 -1.38 9.52
C LEU A 312 -6.91 -2.33 10.33
N THR A 313 -7.61 -1.80 11.33
CA THR A 313 -8.46 -2.59 12.24
C THR A 313 -9.82 -2.98 11.64
N ASN A 314 -10.36 -2.18 10.72
CA ASN A 314 -11.66 -2.47 10.08
C ASN A 314 -11.55 -3.43 8.87
N GLY A 315 -10.34 -3.91 8.56
CA GLY A 315 -10.04 -4.83 7.46
C GLY A 315 -10.11 -4.22 6.05
N PHE A 316 -10.19 -2.91 5.89
CA PHE A 316 -10.17 -2.29 4.56
C PHE A 316 -8.83 -2.55 3.87
N ALA A 317 -7.72 -2.21 4.52
CA ALA A 317 -6.40 -2.29 3.92
C ALA A 317 -5.96 -3.73 3.59
N ASN A 318 -6.39 -4.70 4.40
CA ASN A 318 -5.99 -6.11 4.24
C ASN A 318 -6.66 -6.85 3.08
N ARG A 319 -7.58 -6.19 2.36
CA ARG A 319 -8.18 -6.71 1.12
C ARG A 319 -7.40 -6.33 -0.13
N PHE A 320 -6.40 -5.45 -0.01
CA PHE A 320 -5.51 -5.06 -1.09
C PHE A 320 -4.22 -5.88 -1.03
N MET A 321 -3.85 -6.49 -2.15
CA MET A 321 -2.48 -6.98 -2.34
C MET A 321 -1.58 -5.76 -2.60
N ILE A 322 -0.91 -5.29 -1.55
CA ILE A 322 -0.03 -4.12 -1.59
C ILE A 322 1.36 -4.57 -2.06
N PHE A 323 1.88 -4.00 -3.14
CA PHE A 323 3.21 -4.40 -3.62
C PHE A 323 4.07 -3.18 -3.96
N TRP A 324 5.36 -3.28 -3.63
CA TRP A 324 6.37 -2.28 -3.95
C TRP A 324 6.90 -2.53 -5.36
N SER A 325 6.75 -1.59 -6.26
CA SER A 325 7.35 -1.71 -7.58
C SER A 325 7.77 -0.39 -8.17
N GLU A 326 8.96 -0.39 -8.76
CA GLU A 326 9.54 0.72 -9.51
C GLU A 326 10.30 0.19 -10.72
N ARG A 327 10.68 1.08 -11.64
CA ARG A 327 11.48 0.73 -12.82
C ARG A 327 12.77 0.00 -12.42
N THR A 328 13.14 -1.01 -13.20
CA THR A 328 14.34 -1.82 -12.96
C THR A 328 15.54 -1.39 -13.80
N ARG A 329 15.31 -0.54 -14.80
CA ARG A 329 16.33 -0.02 -15.73
C ARG A 329 15.94 1.36 -16.24
N LEU A 330 16.92 2.03 -16.84
CA LEU A 330 16.74 3.31 -17.52
C LEU A 330 16.75 3.08 -19.04
N ILE A 331 15.74 3.60 -19.72
CA ILE A 331 15.65 3.58 -21.19
C ILE A 331 15.22 4.97 -21.63
N GLU A 332 16.09 5.64 -22.39
CA GLU A 332 15.86 7.00 -22.88
C GLU A 332 14.62 7.10 -23.76
N PHE A 333 14.47 6.14 -24.68
CA PHE A 333 13.37 6.09 -25.64
C PHE A 333 12.71 4.70 -25.62
N PRO A 334 11.75 4.45 -24.70
CA PRO A 334 11.06 3.17 -24.63
C PRO A 334 10.23 2.92 -25.89
N ALA A 335 10.42 1.78 -26.53
CA ALA A 335 9.64 1.40 -27.70
C ALA A 335 8.33 0.71 -27.26
N ALA A 336 7.23 1.05 -27.90
CA ALA A 336 5.95 0.39 -27.66
C ALA A 336 6.04 -1.10 -28.02
N THR A 337 5.38 -1.97 -27.25
CA THR A 337 5.20 -3.38 -27.61
C THR A 337 4.57 -3.47 -29.00
N ASP A 338 5.11 -4.31 -29.88
CA ASP A 338 4.63 -4.41 -31.25
C ASP A 338 3.17 -4.92 -31.31
N GLN A 339 2.46 -4.54 -32.37
CA GLN A 339 1.03 -4.84 -32.47
C GLN A 339 0.74 -6.34 -32.63
N ALA A 340 1.66 -7.11 -33.23
CA ALA A 340 1.48 -8.55 -33.40
C ALA A 340 1.52 -9.28 -32.05
N THR A 341 2.44 -8.88 -31.15
CA THR A 341 2.48 -9.34 -29.77
C THR A 341 1.21 -8.95 -29.02
N VAL A 342 0.73 -7.71 -29.16
CA VAL A 342 -0.54 -7.28 -28.52
C VAL A 342 -1.71 -8.13 -28.99
N ASN A 343 -1.85 -8.36 -30.30
CA ASN A 343 -2.95 -9.16 -30.86
C ASN A 343 -2.88 -10.62 -30.36
N THR A 344 -1.67 -11.19 -30.27
CA THR A 344 -1.46 -12.55 -29.74
C THR A 344 -1.88 -12.66 -28.27
N LEU A 345 -1.47 -11.70 -27.45
CA LEU A 345 -1.84 -11.65 -26.02
C LEU A 345 -3.35 -11.39 -25.85
N ALA A 346 -3.94 -10.55 -26.69
CA ALA A 346 -5.37 -10.28 -26.71
C ALA A 346 -6.18 -11.52 -27.06
N GLN A 347 -5.79 -12.27 -28.10
CA GLN A 347 -6.47 -13.51 -28.47
C GLN A 347 -6.50 -14.52 -27.32
N ARG A 348 -5.34 -14.78 -26.70
CA ARG A 348 -5.25 -15.70 -25.55
C ARG A 348 -6.02 -15.20 -24.34
N THR A 349 -5.99 -13.89 -24.09
CA THR A 349 -6.81 -13.28 -23.03
C THR A 349 -8.31 -13.46 -23.30
N ALA A 350 -8.74 -13.30 -24.54
CA ALA A 350 -10.13 -13.52 -24.95
C ALA A 350 -10.57 -14.99 -24.75
N GLU A 351 -9.69 -15.95 -25.02
CA GLU A 351 -9.94 -17.38 -24.76
C GLU A 351 -10.15 -17.65 -23.26
N VAL A 352 -9.31 -17.09 -22.41
CA VAL A 352 -9.45 -17.21 -20.95
C VAL A 352 -10.76 -16.59 -20.47
N ILE A 353 -11.07 -15.37 -20.91
CA ILE A 353 -12.32 -14.69 -20.52
C ILE A 353 -13.54 -15.49 -20.99
N ARG A 354 -13.53 -16.00 -22.24
CA ARG A 354 -14.64 -16.79 -22.78
C ARG A 354 -14.83 -18.09 -22.00
N LEU A 355 -13.73 -18.79 -21.69
CA LEU A 355 -13.78 -19.98 -20.85
C LEU A 355 -14.36 -19.63 -19.48
N ALA A 356 -13.93 -18.57 -18.83
CA ALA A 356 -14.32 -18.31 -17.45
C ALA A 356 -15.73 -17.71 -17.31
N LYS A 357 -16.12 -16.83 -18.26
CA LYS A 357 -17.46 -16.23 -18.34
C LYS A 357 -18.53 -17.29 -18.52
N GLY A 358 -18.34 -18.24 -19.45
CA GLY A 358 -19.38 -19.21 -19.79
C GLY A 358 -20.70 -18.50 -20.15
N ASP A 359 -21.78 -18.86 -19.44
CA ASP A 359 -23.12 -18.28 -19.62
C ASP A 359 -23.44 -17.13 -18.64
N TYR A 360 -22.44 -16.61 -17.92
CA TYR A 360 -22.64 -15.40 -17.13
C TYR A 360 -22.96 -14.20 -18.05
N PRO A 361 -23.92 -13.30 -17.71
CA PRO A 361 -24.62 -13.18 -16.42
C PRO A 361 -25.92 -13.99 -16.26
N ASN A 362 -26.34 -14.80 -17.25
CA ASN A 362 -27.56 -15.61 -17.17
C ASN A 362 -27.45 -16.71 -16.10
N SER A 363 -26.24 -17.24 -15.92
CA SER A 363 -25.92 -18.23 -14.88
C SER A 363 -24.77 -17.75 -14.01
N LYS A 364 -24.94 -17.83 -12.69
CA LYS A 364 -23.93 -17.52 -11.67
C LYS A 364 -23.58 -18.80 -10.91
N ASP A 365 -22.36 -18.89 -10.40
CA ASP A 365 -21.92 -19.99 -9.53
C ASP A 365 -22.16 -21.38 -10.13
N ALA A 366 -22.08 -21.48 -11.46
CA ALA A 366 -22.45 -22.69 -12.19
C ALA A 366 -21.27 -23.65 -12.36
N ARG A 367 -20.04 -23.12 -12.36
CA ARG A 367 -18.84 -23.89 -12.72
C ARG A 367 -17.85 -23.94 -11.58
N ARG A 368 -17.89 -25.05 -10.87
CA ARG A 368 -17.01 -25.32 -9.73
C ARG A 368 -15.57 -25.56 -10.18
N MET A 369 -14.64 -24.84 -9.57
CA MET A 369 -13.22 -25.16 -9.58
C MET A 369 -12.87 -26.12 -8.43
N THR A 370 -11.84 -26.92 -8.63
CA THR A 370 -11.36 -27.90 -7.63
C THR A 370 -9.85 -27.82 -7.45
N LEU A 371 -9.32 -28.30 -6.32
CA LEU A 371 -7.87 -28.45 -6.14
C LEU A 371 -7.48 -29.89 -6.50
N ALA A 372 -6.41 -30.03 -7.29
CA ALA A 372 -5.74 -31.32 -7.44
C ALA A 372 -5.18 -31.80 -6.09
N PRO A 373 -5.03 -33.11 -5.84
CA PRO A 373 -4.58 -33.63 -4.54
C PRO A 373 -3.27 -33.00 -4.04
N GLN A 374 -2.27 -32.87 -4.91
CA GLN A 374 -0.97 -32.25 -4.59
C GLN A 374 -1.08 -30.75 -4.30
N ALA A 375 -2.03 -30.06 -4.94
CA ALA A 375 -2.29 -28.64 -4.69
C ALA A 375 -2.97 -28.44 -3.33
N ALA A 376 -3.92 -29.31 -2.98
CA ALA A 376 -4.60 -29.31 -1.70
C ALA A 376 -3.63 -29.60 -0.54
N GLU A 377 -2.72 -30.56 -0.73
CA GLU A 377 -1.65 -30.87 0.23
C GLU A 377 -0.73 -29.66 0.46
N LEU A 378 -0.22 -29.06 -0.62
CA LEU A 378 0.64 -27.88 -0.55
C LEU A 378 -0.07 -26.70 0.14
N TYR A 379 -1.30 -26.41 -0.27
CA TYR A 379 -2.11 -25.37 0.37
C TYR A 379 -2.33 -25.64 1.86
N GLY A 380 -2.65 -26.89 2.23
CA GLY A 380 -2.82 -27.28 3.63
C GLY A 380 -1.57 -27.08 4.48
N GLY A 381 -0.38 -27.35 3.92
CA GLY A 381 0.91 -27.07 4.55
C GLY A 381 1.14 -25.56 4.73
N LEU A 382 0.94 -24.77 3.67
CA LEU A 382 1.07 -23.31 3.72
C LEU A 382 0.08 -22.66 4.72
N TYR A 383 -1.17 -23.15 4.74
CA TYR A 383 -2.21 -22.66 5.63
C TYR A 383 -1.85 -22.92 7.10
N ARG A 384 -1.41 -24.13 7.47
CA ARG A 384 -1.00 -24.43 8.84
C ARG A 384 0.32 -23.75 9.26
N GLY A 385 1.14 -23.34 8.29
CA GLY A 385 2.42 -22.70 8.51
C GLY A 385 2.43 -21.22 8.15
N GLU A 386 3.02 -20.90 7.00
CA GLU A 386 3.37 -19.53 6.57
C GLU A 386 2.21 -18.54 6.58
N LEU A 387 1.01 -18.96 6.17
CA LEU A 387 -0.12 -18.04 6.00
C LEU A 387 -0.74 -17.61 7.35
N ASN A 388 -0.63 -18.45 8.40
CA ASN A 388 -1.20 -18.20 9.73
C ASN A 388 -0.12 -18.01 10.82
N ARG A 389 1.16 -17.92 10.44
CA ARG A 389 2.26 -17.65 11.37
C ARG A 389 2.05 -16.31 12.06
N GLN A 390 2.26 -16.29 13.38
CA GLN A 390 2.20 -15.11 14.24
C GLN A 390 3.61 -14.59 14.55
N GLY A 391 3.74 -13.33 14.97
CA GLY A 391 4.99 -12.75 15.48
C GLY A 391 5.66 -11.67 14.62
N GLU A 392 4.97 -11.17 13.59
CA GLU A 392 5.52 -10.19 12.62
C GLU A 392 5.17 -8.72 12.94
N GLY A 393 4.65 -8.43 14.15
CA GLY A 393 4.21 -7.10 14.60
C GLY A 393 2.76 -6.78 14.21
N ASP A 394 2.06 -6.02 15.05
CA ASP A 394 0.60 -5.82 14.95
C ASP A 394 0.16 -5.19 13.61
N LEU A 395 0.92 -4.21 13.11
CA LEU A 395 0.66 -3.54 11.83
C LEU A 395 0.75 -4.51 10.64
N LEU A 396 1.84 -5.28 10.56
CA LEU A 396 2.10 -6.20 9.47
C LEU A 396 1.09 -7.35 9.50
N ALA A 397 0.79 -7.88 10.69
CA ALA A 397 -0.23 -8.90 10.88
C ALA A 397 -1.62 -8.41 10.42
N ALA A 398 -2.01 -7.19 10.78
CA ALA A 398 -3.30 -6.61 10.38
C ALA A 398 -3.41 -6.46 8.85
N LEU A 399 -2.35 -5.99 8.19
CA LEU A 399 -2.31 -5.81 6.73
C LEU A 399 -2.33 -7.14 5.96
N LEU A 400 -1.78 -8.22 6.54
CA LEU A 400 -1.62 -9.51 5.87
C LEU A 400 -2.68 -10.56 6.30
N GLU A 401 -3.73 -10.15 6.99
CA GLU A 401 -4.75 -11.08 7.52
C GLU A 401 -5.44 -11.91 6.42
N ARG A 402 -5.52 -11.40 5.18
CA ARG A 402 -6.21 -12.07 4.05
C ARG A 402 -5.27 -12.80 3.08
N ARG A 403 -4.07 -13.18 3.53
CA ARG A 403 -3.12 -14.01 2.74
C ARG A 403 -3.75 -15.29 2.18
N ALA A 404 -4.44 -16.08 3.02
CA ALA A 404 -5.03 -17.34 2.62
C ALA A 404 -6.11 -17.22 1.51
N PRO A 405 -7.13 -16.35 1.63
CA PRO A 405 -8.12 -16.17 0.57
C PRO A 405 -7.51 -15.54 -0.69
N LEU A 406 -6.56 -14.60 -0.59
CA LEU A 406 -5.90 -14.02 -1.77
C LEU A 406 -5.07 -15.05 -2.54
N LEU A 407 -4.35 -15.92 -1.84
CA LEU A 407 -3.61 -17.02 -2.47
C LEU A 407 -4.55 -17.89 -3.33
N LEU A 408 -5.69 -18.32 -2.78
CA LEU A 408 -6.64 -19.15 -3.52
C LEU A 408 -7.21 -18.42 -4.74
N ARG A 409 -7.59 -17.14 -4.60
CA ARG A 409 -8.13 -16.36 -5.71
C ARG A 409 -7.09 -16.13 -6.82
N MET A 410 -5.82 -15.93 -6.46
CA MET A 410 -4.72 -15.87 -7.43
C MET A 410 -4.48 -17.21 -8.11
N ALA A 411 -4.53 -18.31 -7.36
CA ALA A 411 -4.39 -19.66 -7.93
C ALA A 411 -5.54 -20.01 -8.88
N MET A 412 -6.76 -19.51 -8.62
CA MET A 412 -7.88 -19.59 -9.57
C MET A 412 -7.55 -18.84 -10.87
N LEU A 413 -7.01 -17.62 -10.80
CA LEU A 413 -6.62 -16.85 -12.00
C LEU A 413 -5.57 -17.62 -12.82
N PHE A 414 -4.52 -18.16 -12.18
CA PHE A 414 -3.50 -18.93 -12.89
C PHE A 414 -4.03 -20.22 -13.52
N ALA A 415 -4.95 -20.92 -12.84
CA ALA A 415 -5.61 -22.09 -13.43
C ALA A 415 -6.45 -21.72 -14.66
N LEU A 416 -7.15 -20.58 -14.60
CA LEU A 416 -7.94 -20.07 -15.72
C LEU A 416 -7.05 -19.63 -16.90
N THR A 417 -5.86 -19.06 -16.64
CA THR A 417 -4.90 -18.76 -17.71
C THR A 417 -4.37 -20.02 -18.41
N ASP A 418 -4.36 -21.15 -17.72
CA ASP A 418 -4.05 -22.48 -18.27
C ASP A 418 -5.29 -23.17 -18.87
N LEU A 419 -6.40 -22.44 -18.99
CA LEU A 419 -7.68 -22.91 -19.52
C LEU A 419 -8.26 -24.14 -18.78
N THR A 420 -8.02 -24.23 -17.47
CA THR A 420 -8.51 -25.33 -16.63
C THR A 420 -9.33 -24.86 -15.43
N LEU A 421 -10.28 -25.69 -15.00
CA LEU A 421 -11.03 -25.50 -13.74
C LEU A 421 -10.39 -26.24 -12.56
N THR A 422 -9.23 -26.87 -12.77
CA THR A 422 -8.49 -27.58 -11.72
C THR A 422 -7.26 -26.76 -11.31
N ILE A 423 -7.20 -26.40 -10.03
CA ILE A 423 -6.06 -25.74 -9.43
C ILE A 423 -4.99 -26.79 -9.13
N GLU A 424 -3.93 -26.78 -9.92
CA GLU A 424 -2.76 -27.63 -9.76
C GLU A 424 -1.70 -27.01 -8.84
N ARG A 425 -0.70 -27.80 -8.47
CA ARG A 425 0.39 -27.41 -7.56
C ARG A 425 1.11 -26.15 -8.03
N LYS A 426 1.44 -26.07 -9.32
CA LYS A 426 2.10 -24.92 -9.95
C LYS A 426 1.31 -23.59 -9.80
N HIS A 427 -0.02 -23.66 -9.80
CA HIS A 427 -0.87 -22.48 -9.59
C HIS A 427 -0.79 -21.98 -8.13
N ILE A 428 -0.71 -22.90 -7.16
CA ILE A 428 -0.49 -22.58 -5.74
C ILE A 428 0.91 -22.00 -5.53
N GLU A 429 1.94 -22.54 -6.17
CA GLU A 429 3.32 -22.04 -6.08
C GLU A 429 3.44 -20.61 -6.63
N ALA A 430 2.84 -20.34 -7.80
CA ALA A 430 2.79 -19.00 -8.38
C ALA A 430 2.02 -18.00 -7.50
N ALA A 431 0.86 -18.40 -6.97
CA ALA A 431 0.08 -17.57 -6.05
C ALA A 431 0.83 -17.31 -4.73
N CYS A 432 1.54 -18.31 -4.21
CA CYS A 432 2.35 -18.17 -3.01
C CYS A 432 3.52 -17.19 -3.21
N ALA A 433 4.15 -17.18 -4.39
CA ALA A 433 5.19 -16.22 -4.72
C ALA A 433 4.67 -14.77 -4.67
N TRP A 434 3.44 -14.52 -5.14
CA TRP A 434 2.77 -13.22 -4.99
C TRP A 434 2.47 -12.86 -3.55
N VAL A 435 2.01 -13.82 -2.74
CA VAL A 435 1.73 -13.58 -1.31
C VAL A 435 3.00 -13.25 -0.53
N ARG A 436 4.12 -13.91 -0.84
CA ARG A 436 5.43 -13.58 -0.27
C ARG A 436 5.89 -12.19 -0.68
N TYR A 437 5.75 -11.85 -1.96
CA TYR A 437 6.08 -10.52 -2.46
C TYR A 437 5.23 -9.42 -1.81
N TRP A 438 3.94 -9.68 -1.59
CA TRP A 438 3.07 -8.79 -0.81
C TRP A 438 3.59 -8.61 0.62
N HIS A 439 3.89 -9.70 1.32
CA HIS A 439 4.48 -9.65 2.67
C HIS A 439 5.75 -8.80 2.70
N ASP A 440 6.71 -9.08 1.82
CA ASP A 440 7.99 -8.38 1.78
C ASP A 440 7.82 -6.91 1.39
N SER A 441 6.85 -6.61 0.52
CA SER A 441 6.47 -5.25 0.17
C SER A 441 5.93 -4.45 1.34
N VAL A 442 4.99 -5.00 2.10
CA VAL A 442 4.43 -4.32 3.27
C VAL A 442 5.54 -4.09 4.30
N ARG A 443 6.37 -5.10 4.58
CA ARG A 443 7.52 -4.96 5.48
C ARG A 443 8.47 -3.85 5.03
N PHE A 444 8.82 -3.81 3.75
CA PHE A 444 9.71 -2.78 3.20
C PHE A 444 9.08 -1.39 3.25
N ILE A 445 7.81 -1.26 2.84
CA ILE A 445 7.09 0.01 2.83
C ILE A 445 7.03 0.57 4.23
N PHE A 446 6.56 -0.19 5.22
CA PHE A 446 6.33 0.29 6.58
C PHE A 446 7.56 0.22 7.51
N SER A 447 8.72 -0.20 7.01
CA SER A 447 9.99 -0.03 7.74
C SER A 447 10.28 1.47 8.01
N GLU A 448 10.82 1.76 9.19
CA GLU A 448 11.34 3.09 9.52
C GLU A 448 12.51 3.42 8.59
N VAL A 449 12.54 4.64 8.08
CA VAL A 449 13.67 5.16 7.29
C VAL A 449 14.28 6.28 8.12
N GLY A 450 15.61 6.24 8.28
CA GLY A 450 16.35 7.25 9.02
C GLY A 450 16.21 8.65 8.43
N ASP A 451 16.56 9.63 9.25
CA ASP A 451 16.31 11.06 9.04
C ASP A 451 16.80 11.62 7.70
N THR A 452 16.06 12.56 7.11
CA THR A 452 16.43 13.21 5.84
C THR A 452 17.56 14.24 5.98
N GLU A 453 17.95 14.58 7.21
CA GLU A 453 19.06 15.49 7.48
C GLU A 453 20.41 14.94 6.97
N GLY A 454 21.15 15.73 6.21
CA GLY A 454 22.48 15.36 5.71
C GLY A 454 22.48 14.46 4.46
N ALA A 455 21.40 14.43 3.68
CA ALA A 455 21.31 13.63 2.45
C ALA A 455 22.48 13.87 1.46
N GLY A 456 22.95 15.11 1.32
CA GLY A 456 24.11 15.43 0.47
C GLY A 456 25.41 14.78 0.95
N GLU A 457 25.66 14.76 2.27
CA GLU A 457 26.82 14.07 2.83
C GLU A 457 26.71 12.55 2.68
N ARG A 458 25.51 11.99 2.89
CA ARG A 458 25.26 10.56 2.70
C ARG A 458 25.45 10.12 1.26
N ALA A 459 25.09 10.94 0.28
CA ALA A 459 25.35 10.67 -1.13
C ALA A 459 26.86 10.53 -1.39
N VAL A 460 27.69 11.42 -0.83
CA VAL A 460 29.16 11.33 -0.95
C VAL A 460 29.69 10.05 -0.32
N VAL A 461 29.22 9.72 0.89
CA VAL A 461 29.56 8.46 1.57
C VAL A 461 29.15 7.24 0.73
N GLY A 462 27.96 7.29 0.12
CA GLY A 462 27.45 6.24 -0.76
C GLY A 462 28.33 6.03 -1.99
N GLU A 463 28.80 7.11 -2.64
CA GLU A 463 29.74 7.00 -3.76
C GLU A 463 31.08 6.37 -3.35
N GLN A 464 31.58 6.68 -2.16
CA GLN A 464 32.81 6.06 -1.64
C GLN A 464 32.62 4.55 -1.41
N ILE A 465 31.47 4.15 -0.86
CA ILE A 465 31.09 2.73 -0.70
C ILE A 465 31.01 2.03 -2.05
N VAL A 466 30.32 2.62 -3.04
CA VAL A 466 30.19 2.02 -4.37
C VAL A 466 31.55 1.91 -5.07
N THR A 467 32.39 2.94 -4.97
CA THR A 467 33.75 2.92 -5.53
C THR A 467 34.58 1.80 -4.94
N TYR A 468 34.51 1.59 -3.62
CA TYR A 468 35.19 0.49 -2.96
C TYR A 468 34.65 -0.88 -3.41
N LEU A 469 33.32 -1.05 -3.43
CA LEU A 469 32.69 -2.29 -3.86
C LEU A 469 32.95 -2.63 -5.34
N ARG A 470 33.18 -1.63 -6.22
CA ARG A 470 33.63 -1.87 -7.60
C ARG A 470 35.01 -2.54 -7.65
N GLY A 471 35.87 -2.32 -6.65
CA GLY A 471 37.20 -2.92 -6.56
C GLY A 471 37.22 -4.32 -5.95
N CYS A 472 36.29 -4.66 -5.05
CA CYS A 472 36.28 -5.93 -4.31
C CYS A 472 35.03 -6.80 -4.54
N THR A 473 34.05 -6.34 -5.32
CA THR A 473 32.74 -6.95 -5.63
C THR A 473 31.78 -7.10 -4.45
N GLU A 474 32.28 -7.48 -3.27
CA GLU A 474 31.51 -7.64 -2.06
C GLU A 474 32.33 -7.34 -0.81
N ALA A 475 31.68 -6.83 0.23
CA ALA A 475 32.31 -6.50 1.50
C ALA A 475 31.32 -6.60 2.65
N ASP A 476 31.78 -7.02 3.83
CA ASP A 476 31.00 -6.84 5.05
C ASP A 476 31.10 -5.40 5.57
N ARG A 477 30.27 -5.07 6.57
CA ARG A 477 30.23 -3.74 7.17
C ARG A 477 31.58 -3.28 7.71
N SER A 478 32.35 -4.15 8.36
CA SER A 478 33.65 -3.79 8.94
C SER A 478 34.69 -3.52 7.85
N GLN A 479 34.66 -4.28 6.76
CA GLN A 479 35.49 -4.06 5.58
C GLN A 479 35.15 -2.73 4.90
N LEU A 480 33.88 -2.37 4.78
CA LEU A 480 33.46 -1.05 4.27
C LEU A 480 33.90 0.10 5.19
N HIS A 481 33.69 -0.04 6.50
CA HIS A 481 34.02 1.01 7.47
C HIS A 481 35.52 1.30 7.51
N LYS A 482 36.33 0.24 7.50
CA LYS A 482 37.79 0.35 7.44
C LYS A 482 38.28 0.77 6.06
N GLY A 483 37.80 0.11 5.02
CA GLY A 483 38.30 0.26 3.65
C GLY A 483 37.95 1.59 2.98
N CYS A 484 36.80 2.17 3.31
CA CYS A 484 36.37 3.46 2.75
C CYS A 484 36.71 4.64 3.66
N PHE A 485 36.78 4.44 4.99
CA PHE A 485 36.74 5.55 5.96
C PHE A 485 37.76 5.44 7.11
N ASP A 486 38.65 4.44 7.11
CA ASP A 486 39.61 4.18 8.20
C ASP A 486 38.96 4.11 9.60
N ASN A 487 37.68 3.70 9.66
CA ASN A 487 36.83 3.70 10.85
C ASN A 487 36.46 5.08 11.44
N HIS A 488 36.64 6.17 10.70
CA HIS A 488 36.33 7.53 11.16
C HIS A 488 34.88 7.97 10.92
N LEU A 489 34.12 7.25 10.10
CA LEU A 489 32.72 7.59 9.82
C LEU A 489 31.80 7.13 10.96
N SER A 490 30.78 7.91 11.31
CA SER A 490 29.81 7.49 12.31
C SER A 490 28.93 6.34 11.80
N SER A 491 28.55 5.41 12.68
CA SER A 491 27.69 4.27 12.33
C SER A 491 26.36 4.70 11.73
N SER A 492 25.76 5.78 12.25
CA SER A 492 24.48 6.32 11.75
C SER A 492 24.60 6.86 10.31
N LYS A 493 25.67 7.60 9.99
CA LYS A 493 25.90 8.09 8.63
C LYS A 493 26.17 6.96 7.64
N MET A 494 26.92 5.96 8.06
CA MET A 494 27.16 4.75 7.27
C MET A 494 25.86 3.97 7.03
N ASP A 495 25.04 3.82 8.07
CA ASP A 495 23.75 3.13 7.97
C ASP A 495 22.81 3.83 6.99
N GLY A 496 22.68 5.16 7.11
CA GLY A 496 21.87 5.95 6.20
C GLY A 496 22.36 5.88 4.76
N ALA A 497 23.67 5.91 4.51
CA ALA A 497 24.21 5.82 3.15
C ALA A 497 23.97 4.43 2.53
N LEU A 498 24.09 3.35 3.32
CA LEU A 498 23.76 2.00 2.87
C LEU A 498 22.26 1.84 2.58
N ASP A 499 21.40 2.40 3.44
CA ASP A 499 19.95 2.43 3.20
C ASP A 499 19.59 3.21 1.94
N ASP A 500 20.22 4.37 1.72
CA ASP A 500 20.02 5.18 0.51
C ASP A 500 20.38 4.36 -0.74
N LEU A 501 21.57 3.73 -0.77
CA LEU A 501 22.03 2.90 -1.89
C LEU A 501 21.12 1.68 -2.17
N LEU A 502 20.61 1.01 -1.12
CA LEU A 502 19.68 -0.11 -1.22
C LEU A 502 18.29 0.33 -1.73
N ARG A 503 17.91 1.57 -1.44
CA ARG A 503 16.62 2.18 -1.83
C ARG A 503 16.72 3.00 -3.12
N GLU A 504 17.86 3.06 -3.81
CA GLU A 504 17.95 3.72 -5.13
C GLU A 504 17.13 2.98 -6.20
N THR A 505 16.84 3.65 -7.33
CA THR A 505 16.05 3.07 -8.42
C THR A 505 16.74 3.25 -9.77
N PRO A 506 17.38 2.20 -10.32
CA PRO A 506 17.56 0.86 -9.72
C PRO A 506 18.51 0.85 -8.51
N PRO A 507 18.44 -0.15 -7.62
CA PRO A 507 19.38 -0.27 -6.49
C PRO A 507 20.80 -0.53 -7.00
N ARG A 508 21.79 0.11 -6.37
CA ARG A 508 23.21 -0.05 -6.75
C ARG A 508 23.92 -1.15 -5.97
N ILE A 509 23.40 -1.51 -4.81
CA ILE A 509 23.92 -2.60 -3.99
C ILE A 509 22.79 -3.54 -3.57
N GLU A 510 23.15 -4.75 -3.18
CA GLU A 510 22.28 -5.68 -2.46
C GLU A 510 22.93 -6.09 -1.15
N VAL A 511 22.11 -6.40 -0.13
CA VAL A 511 22.55 -7.04 1.11
C VAL A 511 22.20 -8.52 1.09
N VAL A 512 23.20 -9.38 1.25
CA VAL A 512 23.09 -10.84 1.30
C VAL A 512 23.45 -11.32 2.69
N ARG A 513 22.69 -12.29 3.21
CA ARG A 513 22.90 -12.89 4.54
C ARG A 513 23.34 -14.33 4.35
N GLU A 514 24.57 -14.62 4.71
CA GLU A 514 25.12 -15.97 4.60
C GLU A 514 25.08 -16.66 5.96
N ALA A 515 24.51 -17.87 5.99
CA ALA A 515 24.61 -18.73 7.17
C ALA A 515 26.09 -19.12 7.40
N ARG A 516 26.50 -19.25 8.67
CA ARG A 516 27.82 -19.78 8.99
C ARG A 516 27.95 -21.23 8.50
N LYS A 517 29.14 -21.60 8.04
CA LYS A 517 29.49 -22.96 7.60
C LYS A 517 29.18 -24.04 8.65
N ASP A 518 29.23 -23.66 9.93
CA ASP A 518 29.05 -24.58 11.07
C ASP A 518 27.59 -24.64 11.57
N GLY A 519 26.66 -23.89 10.96
CA GLY A 519 25.24 -23.87 11.32
C GLY A 519 24.89 -23.24 12.67
N GLN A 520 25.87 -22.91 13.52
CA GLN A 520 25.68 -22.29 14.84
C GLN A 520 26.14 -20.83 14.87
N GLY A 521 25.26 -19.95 15.36
CA GLY A 521 25.50 -18.51 15.51
C GLY A 521 24.97 -17.65 14.35
N ARG A 522 25.09 -16.32 14.49
CA ARG A 522 24.58 -15.35 13.52
C ARG A 522 25.41 -15.38 12.23
N GLY A 523 24.73 -15.39 11.10
CA GLY A 523 25.31 -15.33 9.76
C GLY A 523 26.09 -14.04 9.49
N ARG A 524 26.84 -14.01 8.39
CA ARG A 524 27.57 -12.82 7.94
C ARG A 524 26.67 -11.99 7.01
N THR A 525 26.60 -10.69 7.24
CA THR A 525 25.93 -9.74 6.35
C THR A 525 26.96 -9.16 5.38
N ILE A 526 26.71 -9.33 4.09
CA ILE A 526 27.60 -8.93 3.01
C ILE A 526 26.84 -7.96 2.09
N TYR A 527 27.50 -6.87 1.69
CA TYR A 527 26.99 -5.95 0.68
C TYR A 527 27.70 -6.22 -0.64
N ARG A 528 26.93 -6.40 -1.72
CA ARG A 528 27.44 -6.67 -3.06
C ARG A 528 27.03 -5.55 -4.03
N ILE A 529 27.93 -5.18 -4.93
CA ILE A 529 27.61 -4.25 -6.02
C ILE A 529 26.68 -4.91 -7.05
N LEU A 530 25.61 -4.22 -7.42
CA LEU A 530 24.78 -4.57 -8.56
C LEU A 530 25.33 -3.83 -9.79
N GLN A 531 25.75 -4.57 -10.82
CA GLN A 531 26.20 -3.95 -12.07
C GLN A 531 25.02 -3.21 -12.70
N THR A 532 25.03 -1.89 -12.56
CA THR A 532 24.18 -1.00 -13.35
C THR A 532 24.98 -0.66 -14.60
N ASP A 533 24.50 -1.10 -15.76
CA ASP A 533 25.00 -0.59 -17.04
C ASP A 533 24.94 0.95 -16.98
N ARG A 534 26.08 1.55 -17.30
CA ARG A 534 26.51 2.93 -17.01
C ARG A 534 25.40 3.98 -17.09
N CYS A 535 25.25 4.78 -16.04
CA CYS A 535 24.79 6.16 -16.14
C CYS A 535 25.75 7.04 -15.32
N GLU A 536 26.87 7.42 -15.92
CA GLU A 536 27.76 8.43 -15.35
C GLU A 536 27.11 9.80 -15.60
N ILE A 537 26.34 10.30 -14.64
CA ILE A 537 26.01 11.73 -14.59
C ILE A 537 27.03 12.39 -13.68
N SER A 538 28.23 12.59 -14.21
CA SER A 538 29.20 13.53 -13.68
C SER A 538 29.38 14.63 -14.70
N GLU A 539 28.55 15.68 -14.64
CA GLU A 539 28.82 17.06 -15.06
C GLU A 539 27.52 17.87 -15.15
N ILE A 540 27.00 18.31 -14.00
CA ILE A 540 26.26 19.59 -13.92
C ILE A 540 26.82 20.33 -12.70
N ARG A 541 28.03 20.87 -12.88
CA ARG A 541 28.60 21.93 -12.05
C ARG A 541 29.04 23.06 -12.97
N GLU A 542 28.14 23.56 -13.82
CA GLU A 542 28.40 24.79 -14.58
C GLU A 542 27.11 25.42 -15.11
N VAL A 543 26.20 25.80 -14.21
CA VAL A 543 25.24 26.88 -14.50
C VAL A 543 25.10 27.75 -13.25
N SER A 544 26.17 28.46 -12.92
CA SER A 544 26.16 29.55 -11.94
C SER A 544 26.94 30.72 -12.49
N SER A 545 26.54 31.26 -13.65
CA SER A 545 27.13 32.50 -14.17
C SER A 545 26.32 33.19 -15.28
N LEU A 546 24.98 33.14 -15.25
CA LEU A 546 24.14 34.05 -16.05
C LEU A 546 22.91 34.50 -15.26
N SER A 547 23.17 35.19 -14.14
CA SER A 547 22.27 36.25 -13.65
C SER A 547 22.70 37.57 -14.28
N THR A 548 21.74 38.45 -14.59
CA THR A 548 21.85 39.79 -15.24
C THR A 548 21.63 39.69 -16.76
N THR A 549 20.56 40.12 -17.41
CA THR A 549 19.55 41.19 -17.19
C THR A 549 18.36 40.95 -18.13
N CYS A 550 17.12 41.06 -17.64
CA CYS A 550 16.05 41.84 -18.30
C CYS A 550 14.79 41.87 -17.41
N GLU A 551 14.48 43.06 -16.89
CA GLU A 551 13.21 43.40 -16.26
C GLU A 551 12.16 43.77 -17.33
N ASN A 552 10.89 43.53 -16.96
CA ASN A 552 9.64 44.09 -17.49
C ASN A 552 9.10 43.63 -18.85
N SER A 553 8.04 42.81 -18.80
CA SER A 553 6.71 43.22 -19.31
C SER A 553 5.61 42.21 -18.90
N LEU A 554 4.48 42.76 -18.48
CA LEU A 554 3.22 42.11 -18.10
C LEU A 554 2.50 41.42 -19.27
N ASP A 555 1.63 40.48 -18.88
CA ASP A 555 0.45 39.92 -19.56
C ASP A 555 0.66 39.00 -20.78
N GLY A 556 0.10 37.79 -20.71
CA GLY A 556 -0.07 36.89 -21.86
C GLY A 556 -0.38 35.44 -21.48
N GLU A 557 -1.64 35.06 -21.71
CA GLU A 557 -2.25 33.76 -21.43
C GLU A 557 -1.51 32.54 -22.02
N ILE A 558 -1.46 31.45 -21.26
CA ILE A 558 -1.03 30.13 -21.72
C ILE A 558 -2.21 29.48 -22.45
N SER A 559 -2.13 29.43 -23.78
CA SER A 559 -3.03 28.64 -24.63
C SER A 559 -2.35 27.34 -25.04
N GLU A 560 -3.09 26.24 -24.85
CA GLU A 560 -2.75 24.88 -25.28
C GLU A 560 -2.61 24.81 -26.80
N ILE A 561 -1.44 24.39 -27.27
CA ILE A 561 -1.20 24.13 -28.69
C ILE A 561 -1.73 22.74 -29.02
N SER A 562 -2.91 22.72 -29.61
CA SER A 562 -3.44 21.61 -30.39
C SER A 562 -2.88 21.70 -31.81
N PHE A 563 -2.27 20.61 -32.29
CA PHE A 563 -1.82 20.49 -33.67
C PHE A 563 -3.04 20.24 -34.57
N SER A 564 -3.25 21.14 -35.53
CA SER A 564 -4.24 21.02 -36.60
C SER A 564 -3.60 20.39 -37.84
N ASP A 565 -4.20 19.29 -38.30
CA ASP A 565 -4.06 18.77 -39.66
C ASP A 565 -4.88 19.64 -40.63
N ASN A 566 -4.38 19.81 -41.87
CA ASN A 566 -5.10 20.54 -42.90
C ASN A 566 -5.13 19.77 -44.24
N SER A 567 -6.35 19.65 -44.77
CA SER A 567 -6.78 19.55 -46.18
C SER A 567 -6.35 18.33 -47.02
N ASP A 568 -7.14 17.75 -47.94
CA ASP A 568 -8.53 17.91 -48.40
C ASP A 568 -8.82 16.76 -49.40
N ALA A 569 -10.08 16.31 -49.50
CA ALA A 569 -10.80 16.01 -50.77
C ALA A 569 -12.10 15.17 -50.57
N ASP A 570 -13.23 15.88 -50.47
CA ASP A 570 -14.48 15.77 -51.25
C ASP A 570 -15.12 14.39 -51.62
N LEU A 571 -16.35 14.13 -51.10
CA LEU A 571 -17.63 14.04 -51.86
C LEU A 571 -18.76 13.29 -51.13
N THR A 572 -19.83 14.04 -50.82
CA THR A 572 -21.29 13.75 -50.89
C THR A 572 -21.96 12.54 -50.20
N SER A 573 -22.82 12.91 -49.24
CA SER A 573 -24.28 12.59 -49.15
C SER A 573 -24.80 11.63 -48.04
N GLN A 574 -25.69 12.22 -47.23
CA GLN A 574 -26.94 11.73 -46.66
C GLN A 574 -26.97 10.78 -45.43
N THR A 575 -27.46 11.37 -44.34
CA THR A 575 -28.43 10.86 -43.33
C THR A 575 -28.04 9.67 -42.45
N SER A 576 -27.86 9.94 -41.15
CA SER A 576 -28.55 9.32 -39.99
C SER A 576 -27.87 9.75 -38.69
N GLN A 577 -28.56 10.48 -37.80
CA GLN A 577 -28.03 10.82 -36.47
C GLN A 577 -28.21 9.66 -35.48
N PRO A 578 -27.20 9.32 -34.66
CA PRO A 578 -27.42 8.66 -33.39
C PRO A 578 -27.28 9.68 -32.23
N ILE A 579 -28.29 9.74 -31.37
CA ILE A 579 -28.30 10.51 -30.13
C ILE A 579 -27.27 9.88 -29.16
N SER A 580 -26.26 10.66 -28.75
CA SER A 580 -25.20 10.23 -27.84
C SER A 580 -25.67 10.20 -26.38
N ARG A 581 -25.58 9.02 -25.76
CA ARG A 581 -25.94 8.68 -24.37
C ARG A 581 -25.14 9.46 -23.29
N LYS A 582 -24.18 10.32 -23.67
CA LYS A 582 -23.37 11.13 -22.75
C LYS A 582 -24.13 12.31 -22.12
N GLN A 583 -25.12 12.89 -22.81
CA GLN A 583 -25.78 14.12 -22.33
C GLN A 583 -26.77 13.91 -21.17
N VAL A 584 -27.18 12.67 -20.88
CA VAL A 584 -28.11 12.36 -19.78
C VAL A 584 -27.37 12.21 -18.44
N ILE A 585 -26.08 11.83 -18.47
CA ILE A 585 -25.30 11.57 -17.25
C ILE A 585 -24.82 12.87 -16.61
N ASP A 586 -24.40 13.86 -17.40
CA ASP A 586 -23.87 15.13 -16.89
C ASP A 586 -24.94 16.01 -16.21
N ASN A 587 -26.21 15.93 -16.66
CA ASN A 587 -27.30 16.72 -16.07
C ASN A 587 -27.78 16.19 -14.72
N THR A 588 -27.52 14.92 -14.39
CA THR A 588 -27.99 14.30 -13.13
C THR A 588 -27.01 14.54 -11.97
N LEU A 589 -25.71 14.73 -12.26
CA LEU A 589 -24.68 15.02 -11.26
C LEU A 589 -24.76 16.45 -10.70
N ASN A 590 -25.20 17.42 -11.50
CA ASN A 590 -25.28 18.83 -11.08
C ASN A 590 -26.49 19.17 -10.21
N THR A 591 -27.55 18.36 -10.20
CA THR A 591 -28.77 18.63 -9.41
C THR A 591 -28.71 18.13 -7.97
N LEU A 592 -27.75 17.28 -7.62
CA LEU A 592 -27.59 16.74 -6.26
C LEU A 592 -26.67 17.58 -5.36
N ASN A 593 -25.84 18.47 -5.94
CA ASN A 593 -24.87 19.29 -5.19
C ASN A 593 -25.40 20.68 -4.76
N SER A 594 -26.63 21.07 -5.08
CA SER A 594 -27.11 22.46 -4.89
C SER A 594 -28.19 22.65 -3.80
N ARG A 595 -28.39 21.71 -2.87
CA ARG A 595 -29.37 21.88 -1.78
C ARG A 595 -28.81 21.61 -0.39
N THR A 596 -27.83 22.38 0.05
CA THR A 596 -27.54 22.57 1.49
C THR A 596 -26.83 23.90 1.73
N SER A 597 -27.54 25.04 1.68
CA SER A 597 -27.20 26.23 2.48
C SER A 597 -28.38 27.22 2.48
N GLN A 598 -29.15 27.31 3.58
CA GLN A 598 -29.81 28.55 3.98
C GLN A 598 -29.83 28.65 5.51
N PRO A 599 -29.62 29.86 6.08
CA PRO A 599 -29.35 30.05 7.50
C PRO A 599 -30.64 30.08 8.35
N ALA A 600 -30.50 29.71 9.62
CA ALA A 600 -31.56 29.72 10.62
C ALA A 600 -31.93 31.16 11.01
N THR A 601 -33.22 31.47 10.98
CA THR A 601 -33.83 32.64 11.63
C THR A 601 -34.50 32.23 12.93
N GLU A 602 -34.22 32.99 13.99
CA GLU A 602 -34.82 32.89 15.31
C GLU A 602 -36.35 33.03 15.26
N ILE A 603 -37.07 32.12 15.93
CA ILE A 603 -38.43 32.38 16.42
C ILE A 603 -38.53 31.89 17.86
N THR A 604 -38.94 32.83 18.69
CA THR A 604 -39.18 32.77 20.14
C THR A 604 -40.30 31.82 20.53
N ALA A 605 -40.19 31.30 21.75
CA ALA A 605 -41.12 30.42 22.44
C ALA A 605 -42.56 30.95 22.50
N ALA A 606 -43.52 30.04 22.35
CA ALA A 606 -44.82 30.10 22.98
C ALA A 606 -45.27 28.67 23.32
N THR A 607 -45.68 28.50 24.57
CA THR A 607 -46.27 27.33 25.20
C THR A 607 -47.59 26.95 24.53
N ASP A 608 -47.88 25.64 24.42
CA ASP A 608 -49.04 25.06 25.10
C ASP A 608 -49.07 23.54 24.93
N GLU A 609 -49.53 22.91 26.01
CA GLU A 609 -49.81 21.50 26.21
C GLU A 609 -50.68 20.92 25.09
N PHE A 610 -50.42 19.66 24.68
CA PHE A 610 -51.53 18.75 24.40
C PHE A 610 -51.10 17.28 24.53
N ASP A 611 -52.03 16.53 25.12
CA ASP A 611 -51.91 15.24 25.78
C ASP A 611 -51.96 14.04 24.81
N TRP A 612 -51.48 12.91 25.32
CA TRP A 612 -51.35 11.61 24.69
C TRP A 612 -52.69 10.97 24.32
N GLN A 613 -52.88 10.59 23.05
CA GLN A 613 -53.58 9.35 22.68
C GLN A 613 -53.39 9.00 21.19
N GLU A 614 -53.02 7.74 20.97
CA GLU A 614 -53.08 6.94 19.73
C GLU A 614 -51.92 6.98 18.71
N PHE A 615 -51.27 5.81 18.65
CA PHE A 615 -50.33 5.22 17.67
C PHE A 615 -48.82 5.47 17.79
#